data_AF-A6GLI1-F1
#
_entry.id   AF-A6GLI1-F1
#
_cell.length_a   1.000
_cell.length_b   1.000
_cell.length_c   1.000
_cell.angle_alpha   90.00
_cell.angle_beta   90.00
_cell.angle_gamma   90.00
#
_symmetry.space_group_name_H-M   'P 1'
#
loop_
_entity.id
_entity.type
_entity.pdbx_description
1 polymer ?
#
loop_
_entity_poly.entity_id
_entity_poly.type
_entity_poly.pdbx_seq_one_letter_code
_entity_poly.pdbx_strand_id
1 'polypeptide(L)'
;MAEMRKSEEEEYLENYRQELERENQMMLSKYETIIEEFVQYCQSIDVFIDTESISFTPTIGVVCEHPNILSDLMPSLQKDKEGLYSWSELSTKFRINKFNSGYFYSQSFMAMASPVFRRGMHSVNNWAPRFVEKFWSLDMEGIDAYLSLDQNRVRINVDNSCYREEDTWFGSPFNEDISEIADGVSHLRPPSDLDAHHLDFFFNDAYALDICWSTKGDIKSFQALEFKGPKNIIQMNGGTFHPVRYVHAEYDLIKSEFRHFDGATQYHTPEEYLVRRDSNFRHNVKEKIKIKPKSLKSFKLNGSVSVETWTELSSHFFASNPLIHEYFSGGYPPYLVDTLEKIRARSAKNT
;
A
#
# COMPACT_ATOMS: atom_id res chain seq x y z
N MET A 1 -9.08 -42.13 22.31
CA MET A 1 -8.71 -40.74 22.01
C MET A 1 -9.98 -40.07 21.52
N ALA A 2 -10.50 -39.10 22.28
CA ALA A 2 -11.68 -38.35 21.86
C ALA A 2 -11.23 -37.31 20.83
N GLU A 3 -11.75 -37.37 19.61
CA GLU A 3 -11.65 -36.26 18.66
C GLU A 3 -12.27 -35.02 19.32
N MET A 4 -11.44 -34.00 19.57
CA MET A 4 -11.94 -32.67 19.93
C MET A 4 -12.83 -32.20 18.77
N ARG A 5 -14.12 -32.03 19.05
CA ARG A 5 -15.08 -31.51 18.09
C ARG A 5 -14.65 -30.08 17.74
N LYS A 6 -14.38 -29.84 16.46
CA LYS A 6 -14.02 -28.50 15.94
C LYS A 6 -15.12 -27.51 16.29
N SER A 7 -14.76 -26.25 16.52
CA SER A 7 -15.75 -25.18 16.67
C SER A 7 -16.46 -24.91 15.34
N GLU A 8 -17.65 -24.30 15.36
CA GLU A 8 -18.37 -23.91 14.14
C GLU A 8 -17.53 -22.96 13.26
N GLU A 9 -16.73 -22.10 13.89
CA GLU A 9 -15.80 -21.19 13.20
C GLU A 9 -14.65 -21.95 12.53
N GLU A 10 -14.05 -22.93 13.23
CA GLU A 10 -12.99 -23.76 12.67
C GLU A 10 -13.50 -24.61 11.50
N GLU A 11 -14.72 -25.13 11.59
CA GLU A 11 -15.37 -25.88 10.50
C GLU A 11 -15.66 -24.97 9.30
N TYR A 12 -16.18 -23.76 9.54
CA TYR A 12 -16.40 -22.77 8.49
C TYR A 12 -15.11 -22.38 7.76
N LEU A 13 -14.05 -22.06 8.51
CA LEU A 13 -12.74 -21.69 7.94
C LEU A 13 -12.12 -22.85 7.14
N GLU A 14 -12.27 -24.08 7.61
CA GLU A 14 -11.79 -25.26 6.91
C GLU A 14 -12.55 -25.49 5.59
N ASN A 15 -13.89 -25.42 5.62
CA ASN A 15 -14.71 -25.52 4.42
C ASN A 15 -14.38 -24.41 3.40
N TYR A 16 -14.15 -23.19 3.89
CA TYR A 16 -13.72 -22.08 3.05
C TYR A 16 -12.36 -22.33 2.40
N ARG A 17 -11.37 -22.85 3.13
CA ARG A 17 -10.06 -23.23 2.57
C ARG A 17 -10.18 -24.32 1.50
N GLN A 18 -11.02 -25.32 1.73
CA GLN A 18 -11.24 -26.40 0.77
C GLN A 18 -11.90 -25.89 -0.51
N GLU A 19 -12.85 -24.97 -0.39
CA GLU A 19 -13.49 -24.35 -1.56
C GLU A 19 -12.50 -23.51 -2.37
N LEU A 20 -11.62 -22.73 -1.71
CA LEU A 20 -10.54 -22.00 -2.39
C LEU A 20 -9.58 -22.93 -3.12
N GLU A 21 -9.20 -24.06 -2.53
CA GLU A 21 -8.34 -25.05 -3.17
C GLU A 21 -9.02 -25.69 -4.38
N ARG A 22 -10.32 -26.01 -4.27
CA ARG A 22 -11.12 -26.54 -5.37
C ARG A 22 -11.24 -25.54 -6.52
N GLU A 23 -11.49 -24.27 -6.20
CA GLU A 23 -11.52 -23.19 -7.19
C GLU A 23 -10.15 -23.01 -7.86
N ASN A 24 -9.07 -23.03 -7.08
CA ASN A 24 -7.70 -22.95 -7.57
C ASN A 24 -7.43 -24.06 -8.60
N GLN A 25 -7.69 -25.32 -8.27
CA GLN A 25 -7.48 -26.46 -9.19
C GLN A 25 -8.33 -26.35 -10.46
N MET A 26 -9.61 -25.98 -10.32
CA MET A 26 -10.50 -25.78 -11.46
C MET A 26 -10.00 -24.69 -12.40
N MET A 27 -9.52 -23.58 -11.85
CA MET A 27 -9.04 -22.44 -12.61
C MET A 27 -7.68 -22.70 -13.25
N LEU A 28 -6.77 -23.41 -12.58
CA LEU A 28 -5.52 -23.85 -13.18
C LEU A 28 -5.76 -24.80 -14.37
N SER A 29 -6.68 -25.76 -14.24
CA SER A 29 -7.07 -26.62 -15.37
C SER A 29 -7.67 -25.83 -16.53
N LYS A 30 -8.51 -24.81 -16.24
CA LYS A 30 -9.06 -23.92 -17.27
C LYS A 30 -7.97 -23.17 -18.05
N TYR A 31 -6.85 -22.84 -17.40
CA TYR A 31 -5.75 -22.07 -17.99
C TYR A 31 -4.52 -22.93 -18.33
N GLU A 32 -4.66 -24.25 -18.38
CA GLU A 32 -3.56 -25.21 -18.60
C GLU A 32 -2.70 -24.84 -19.83
N THR A 33 -3.32 -24.58 -20.98
CA THR A 33 -2.59 -24.18 -22.19
C THR A 33 -1.79 -22.89 -22.01
N ILE A 34 -2.34 -21.88 -21.32
CA ILE A 34 -1.63 -20.61 -21.06
C ILE A 34 -0.44 -20.86 -20.11
N ILE A 35 -0.63 -21.72 -19.12
CA ILE A 35 0.42 -22.12 -18.17
C ILE A 35 1.57 -22.81 -18.93
N GLU A 36 1.25 -23.77 -19.79
CA GLU A 36 2.25 -24.48 -20.61
C GLU A 36 3.02 -23.54 -21.53
N GLU A 37 2.31 -22.66 -22.24
CA GLU A 37 2.91 -21.65 -23.12
C GLU A 37 3.85 -20.71 -22.34
N PHE A 38 3.44 -20.27 -21.14
CA PHE A 38 4.27 -19.43 -20.28
C PHE A 38 5.51 -20.17 -19.78
N VAL A 39 5.39 -21.42 -19.34
CA VAL A 39 6.54 -22.23 -18.90
C VAL A 39 7.52 -22.45 -20.05
N GLN A 40 7.04 -22.76 -21.26
CA GLN A 40 7.87 -22.88 -22.45
C GLN A 40 8.56 -21.56 -22.80
N TYR A 41 7.85 -20.44 -22.69
CA TYR A 41 8.45 -19.11 -22.87
C TYR A 41 9.58 -18.86 -21.88
N CYS A 42 9.36 -19.13 -20.58
CA CYS A 42 10.40 -19.00 -19.55
C CYS A 42 11.62 -19.88 -19.87
N GLN A 43 11.41 -21.15 -20.26
CA GLN A 43 12.50 -22.05 -20.66
C GLN A 43 13.29 -21.52 -21.86
N SER A 44 12.63 -20.86 -22.82
CA SER A 44 13.29 -20.29 -24.00
C SER A 44 14.25 -19.13 -23.68
N ILE A 45 14.15 -18.57 -22.47
CA ILE A 45 15.02 -17.50 -21.96
C ILE A 45 15.81 -17.95 -20.71
N ASP A 46 16.01 -19.26 -20.55
CA ASP A 46 16.77 -19.89 -19.46
C ASP A 46 16.21 -19.64 -18.05
N VAL A 47 14.90 -19.40 -17.94
CA VAL A 47 14.17 -19.27 -16.66
C VAL A 47 13.37 -20.54 -16.41
N PHE A 48 13.69 -21.25 -15.33
CA PHE A 48 13.05 -22.52 -14.98
C PHE A 48 11.99 -22.30 -13.90
N ILE A 49 10.73 -22.49 -14.28
CA ILE A 49 9.57 -22.32 -13.40
C ILE A 49 9.06 -23.68 -12.97
N ASP A 50 8.87 -23.85 -11.66
CA ASP A 50 8.14 -24.99 -11.11
C ASP A 50 6.64 -24.75 -11.27
N THR A 51 5.88 -25.74 -11.74
CA THR A 51 4.42 -25.64 -11.82
C THR A 51 3.77 -25.43 -10.45
N GLU A 52 4.40 -25.88 -9.35
CA GLU A 52 3.93 -25.61 -7.98
C GLU A 52 4.01 -24.13 -7.60
N SER A 53 4.79 -23.34 -8.34
CA SER A 53 4.89 -21.88 -8.17
C SER A 53 3.73 -21.12 -8.82
N ILE A 54 2.83 -21.82 -9.52
CA ILE A 54 1.70 -21.24 -10.24
C ILE A 54 0.41 -21.52 -9.47
N SER A 55 -0.32 -20.46 -9.14
CA SER A 55 -1.59 -20.54 -8.43
C SER A 55 -2.62 -19.57 -9.01
N PHE A 56 -3.89 -19.85 -8.79
CA PHE A 56 -4.98 -18.94 -9.05
C PHE A 56 -5.37 -18.20 -7.76
N THR A 57 -5.46 -16.88 -7.86
CA THR A 57 -6.00 -16.03 -6.81
C THR A 57 -7.17 -15.24 -7.39
N PRO A 58 -8.40 -15.33 -6.84
CA PRO A 58 -9.59 -14.69 -7.40
C PRO A 58 -9.44 -13.19 -7.72
N THR A 59 -8.69 -12.46 -6.90
CA THR A 59 -8.49 -11.01 -7.05
C THR A 59 -7.50 -10.63 -8.15
N ILE A 60 -6.56 -11.51 -8.50
CA ILE A 60 -5.41 -11.18 -9.37
C ILE A 60 -5.15 -12.17 -10.51
N GLY A 61 -5.95 -13.23 -10.62
CA GLY A 61 -5.87 -14.21 -11.70
C GLY A 61 -4.86 -15.32 -11.43
N VAL A 62 -4.33 -15.90 -12.50
CA VAL A 62 -3.29 -16.93 -12.46
C VAL A 62 -1.94 -16.25 -12.35
N VAL A 63 -1.21 -16.57 -11.30
CA VAL A 63 0.04 -15.92 -10.91
C VAL A 63 1.14 -16.95 -10.80
N CYS A 64 2.30 -16.63 -11.38
CA CYS A 64 3.54 -17.35 -11.13
C CYS A 64 4.35 -16.59 -10.07
N GLU A 65 4.75 -17.29 -9.00
CA GLU A 65 5.57 -16.77 -7.92
C GLU A 65 6.97 -17.37 -7.95
N HIS A 66 7.94 -16.59 -8.42
CA HIS A 66 9.33 -17.00 -8.47
C HIS A 66 10.23 -15.82 -8.11
N PRO A 67 11.27 -16.01 -7.26
CA PRO A 67 12.16 -14.92 -6.87
C PRO A 67 12.71 -14.15 -8.07
N ASN A 68 12.55 -12.82 -8.07
CA ASN A 68 13.00 -11.91 -9.13
C ASN A 68 12.45 -12.17 -10.54
N ILE A 69 11.38 -12.94 -10.70
CA ILE A 69 10.81 -13.31 -12.00
C ILE A 69 10.61 -12.12 -12.95
N LEU A 70 10.21 -10.95 -12.46
CA LEU A 70 10.04 -9.78 -13.33
C LEU A 70 11.35 -9.34 -13.99
N SER A 71 12.47 -9.39 -13.25
CA SER A 71 13.79 -9.04 -13.77
C SER A 71 14.30 -10.11 -14.73
N ASP A 72 13.99 -11.38 -14.48
CA ASP A 72 14.37 -12.50 -15.33
C ASP A 72 13.60 -12.47 -16.67
N LEU A 73 12.29 -12.20 -16.62
CA LEU A 73 11.43 -12.08 -17.80
C LEU A 73 11.70 -10.80 -18.60
N MET A 74 12.12 -9.72 -17.94
CA MET A 74 12.40 -8.44 -18.60
C MET A 74 13.71 -7.80 -18.13
N PRO A 75 14.87 -8.37 -18.49
CA PRO A 75 16.18 -7.86 -18.04
C PRO A 75 16.47 -6.43 -18.49
N SER A 76 15.81 -5.99 -19.57
CA SER A 76 15.94 -4.61 -20.06
C SER A 76 15.21 -3.57 -19.21
N LEU A 77 14.39 -3.98 -18.23
CA LEU A 77 13.70 -3.10 -17.30
C LEU A 77 14.56 -2.84 -16.08
N GLN A 78 15.06 -1.62 -15.94
CA GLN A 78 16.03 -1.31 -14.89
C GLN A 78 15.38 -0.56 -13.72
N LYS A 79 15.72 -0.98 -12.50
CA LYS A 79 15.36 -0.25 -11.29
C LYS A 79 16.32 0.92 -11.08
N ASP A 80 15.81 2.01 -10.54
CA ASP A 80 16.66 3.06 -10.00
C ASP A 80 17.34 2.60 -8.69
N LYS A 81 18.20 3.46 -8.14
CA LYS A 81 18.93 3.21 -6.88
C LYS A 81 18.02 2.99 -5.66
N GLU A 82 16.74 3.34 -5.75
CA GLU A 82 15.74 3.22 -4.70
C GLU A 82 14.81 2.01 -4.91
N GLY A 83 15.03 1.23 -5.98
CA GLY A 83 14.24 0.06 -6.33
C GLY A 83 12.94 0.36 -7.08
N LEU A 84 12.78 1.57 -7.63
CA LEU A 84 11.61 1.99 -8.39
C LEU A 84 11.84 1.92 -9.89
N TYR A 85 10.75 1.85 -10.66
CA TYR A 85 10.78 1.91 -12.12
C TYR A 85 10.22 3.24 -12.61
N SER A 86 10.88 3.84 -13.60
CA SER A 86 10.41 5.10 -14.21
C SER A 86 9.13 4.85 -15.00
N TRP A 87 8.14 5.71 -14.81
CA TRP A 87 6.88 5.67 -15.55
C TRP A 87 7.09 5.79 -17.06
N SER A 88 8.07 6.58 -17.49
CA SER A 88 8.41 6.74 -18.92
C SER A 88 8.90 5.42 -19.53
N GLU A 89 9.70 4.65 -18.80
CA GLU A 89 10.16 3.34 -19.22
C GLU A 89 9.01 2.32 -19.22
N LEU A 90 8.20 2.31 -18.15
CA LEU A 90 7.06 1.39 -18.02
C LEU A 90 6.04 1.58 -19.15
N SER A 91 5.70 2.83 -19.46
CA SER A 91 4.75 3.19 -20.53
C SER A 91 5.28 2.91 -21.93
N THR A 92 6.61 2.80 -22.09
CA THR A 92 7.24 2.42 -23.36
C THR A 92 7.30 0.90 -23.53
N LYS A 93 7.63 0.16 -22.46
CA LYS A 93 7.85 -1.30 -22.53
C LYS A 93 6.57 -2.12 -22.39
N PHE A 94 5.54 -1.58 -21.75
CA PHE A 94 4.30 -2.29 -21.52
C PHE A 94 3.11 -1.54 -22.12
N ARG A 95 2.09 -2.30 -22.53
CA ARG A 95 0.78 -1.72 -22.79
C ARG A 95 0.11 -1.40 -21.47
N ILE A 96 -0.38 -0.16 -21.33
CA ILE A 96 -1.10 0.32 -20.15
C ILE A 96 -2.60 0.35 -20.44
N ASN A 97 -3.41 -0.22 -19.55
CA ASN A 97 -4.87 -0.13 -19.61
C ASN A 97 -5.40 0.62 -18.38
N LYS A 98 -5.91 1.85 -18.59
CA LYS A 98 -6.43 2.70 -17.49
C LYS A 98 -7.61 2.07 -16.72
N PHE A 99 -8.32 1.10 -17.32
CA PHE A 99 -9.42 0.39 -16.65
C PHE A 99 -8.95 -0.80 -15.81
N ASN A 100 -7.67 -1.17 -15.89
CA ASN A 100 -7.07 -2.23 -15.09
C ASN A 100 -5.75 -1.75 -14.46
N SER A 101 -5.86 -0.68 -13.69
CA SER A 101 -4.74 -0.03 -13.03
C SER A 101 -3.94 -1.00 -12.15
N GLY A 102 -2.62 -0.86 -12.18
CA GLY A 102 -1.69 -1.74 -11.47
C GLY A 102 -1.23 -2.97 -12.25
N TYR A 103 -1.70 -3.16 -13.49
CA TYR A 103 -1.20 -4.22 -14.37
C TYR A 103 -0.57 -3.68 -15.66
N PHE A 104 0.71 -3.99 -15.86
CA PHE A 104 1.48 -3.62 -17.04
C PHE A 104 1.55 -4.82 -18.00
N TYR A 105 0.96 -4.68 -19.18
CA TYR A 105 0.75 -5.80 -20.10
C TYR A 105 1.95 -6.02 -21.00
N SER A 106 2.51 -7.23 -20.98
CA SER A 106 3.40 -7.75 -22.02
C SER A 106 2.65 -8.74 -22.93
N GLN A 107 3.37 -9.48 -23.77
CA GLN A 107 2.79 -10.52 -24.61
C GLN A 107 2.44 -11.78 -23.81
N SER A 108 3.34 -12.24 -22.94
CA SER A 108 3.23 -13.54 -22.25
C SER A 108 2.86 -13.43 -20.77
N PHE A 109 2.93 -12.22 -20.19
CA PHE A 109 2.60 -11.98 -18.79
C PHE A 109 2.16 -10.53 -18.54
N MET A 110 1.68 -10.25 -17.34
CA MET A 110 1.40 -8.92 -16.82
C MET A 110 2.23 -8.67 -15.57
N ALA A 111 3.09 -7.65 -15.61
CA ALA A 111 3.77 -7.17 -14.42
C ALA A 111 2.75 -6.44 -13.52
N MET A 112 2.93 -6.52 -12.21
CA MET A 112 1.98 -5.95 -11.24
C MET A 112 2.64 -4.84 -10.44
N ALA A 113 1.86 -3.85 -10.01
CA ALA A 113 2.28 -2.91 -8.98
C ALA A 113 2.68 -3.68 -7.70
N SER A 114 3.55 -3.09 -6.87
CA SER A 114 4.04 -3.77 -5.67
C SER A 114 2.90 -4.09 -4.68
N PRO A 115 2.99 -5.22 -3.92
CA PRO A 115 2.02 -5.57 -2.89
C PRO A 115 1.81 -4.51 -1.80
N VAL A 116 2.74 -3.58 -1.62
CA VAL A 116 2.61 -2.46 -0.67
C VAL A 116 1.38 -1.58 -0.93
N PHE A 117 0.85 -1.59 -2.16
CA PHE A 117 -0.37 -0.88 -2.54
C PHE A 117 -1.65 -1.69 -2.33
N ARG A 118 -1.56 -2.97 -1.94
CA ARG A 118 -2.72 -3.84 -1.70
C ARG A 118 -3.30 -3.64 -0.32
N ARG A 119 -4.55 -4.06 -0.14
CA ARG A 119 -5.22 -3.98 1.18
C ARG A 119 -4.46 -4.81 2.20
N GLY A 120 -4.07 -4.16 3.31
CA GLY A 120 -3.22 -4.77 4.34
C GLY A 120 -1.81 -5.16 3.86
N MET A 121 -1.37 -4.67 2.68
CA MET A 121 -0.13 -5.09 2.01
C MET A 121 -0.05 -6.59 1.69
N HIS A 122 -1.19 -7.30 1.75
CA HIS A 122 -1.24 -8.73 1.50
C HIS A 122 -1.14 -9.02 0.01
N SER A 123 -0.33 -10.02 -0.30
CA SER A 123 0.04 -10.40 -1.66
C SER A 123 -1.16 -10.90 -2.49
N VAL A 124 -2.22 -11.41 -1.87
CA VAL A 124 -3.42 -11.95 -2.52
C VAL A 124 -4.60 -10.98 -2.57
N ASN A 125 -4.48 -9.79 -1.97
CA ASN A 125 -5.56 -8.81 -1.97
C ASN A 125 -5.51 -7.93 -3.23
N ASN A 126 -6.62 -7.26 -3.52
CA ASN A 126 -6.66 -6.22 -4.56
C ASN A 126 -6.00 -4.91 -4.08
N TRP A 127 -5.82 -3.96 -5.00
CA TRP A 127 -5.29 -2.64 -4.72
C TRP A 127 -6.19 -1.88 -3.75
N ALA A 128 -5.60 -1.32 -2.69
CA ALA A 128 -6.34 -0.54 -1.71
C ALA A 128 -6.40 0.94 -2.10
N PRO A 129 -7.53 1.56 -1.80
CA PRO A 129 -8.71 1.44 -2.63
C PRO A 129 -8.45 2.01 -4.03
N ARG A 130 -7.66 3.09 -4.16
CA ARG A 130 -7.47 3.78 -5.45
C ARG A 130 -6.11 4.45 -5.66
N PHE A 131 -5.10 4.25 -4.80
CA PHE A 131 -3.80 4.95 -4.96
C PHE A 131 -3.20 4.74 -6.36
N VAL A 132 -3.12 3.48 -6.80
CA VAL A 132 -2.53 3.13 -8.11
C VAL A 132 -3.36 3.71 -9.26
N GLU A 133 -4.68 3.67 -9.14
CA GLU A 133 -5.59 4.26 -10.13
C GLU A 133 -5.40 5.78 -10.24
N LYS A 134 -5.32 6.48 -9.11
CA LYS A 134 -5.10 7.93 -9.06
C LYS A 134 -3.75 8.30 -9.63
N PHE A 135 -2.70 7.57 -9.24
CA PHE A 135 -1.36 7.73 -9.81
C PHE A 135 -1.35 7.58 -11.34
N TRP A 136 -2.07 6.58 -11.88
CA TRP A 136 -2.15 6.34 -13.32
C TRP A 136 -2.98 7.40 -14.07
N SER A 137 -3.84 8.11 -13.35
CA SER A 137 -4.68 9.18 -13.91
C SER A 137 -4.01 10.54 -13.94
N LEU A 138 -2.84 10.69 -13.30
CA LEU A 138 -2.11 11.94 -13.27
C LEU A 138 -1.75 12.43 -14.67
N ASP A 139 -1.78 13.74 -14.84
CA ASP A 139 -1.03 14.38 -15.90
C ASP A 139 0.46 14.34 -15.54
N MET A 140 1.26 13.69 -16.38
CA MET A 140 2.68 13.49 -16.13
C MET A 140 3.52 14.63 -16.72
N GLU A 141 2.90 15.66 -17.31
CA GLU A 141 3.62 16.83 -17.81
C GLU A 141 4.40 17.51 -16.67
N GLY A 142 5.72 17.63 -16.83
CA GLY A 142 6.59 18.23 -15.82
C GLY A 142 6.83 17.36 -14.57
N ILE A 143 6.36 16.11 -14.55
CA ILE A 143 6.53 15.17 -13.44
C ILE A 143 7.33 13.93 -13.90
N ASP A 144 8.49 13.72 -13.29
CA ASP A 144 9.26 12.48 -13.42
C ASP A 144 8.79 11.48 -12.35
N ALA A 145 7.89 10.59 -12.77
CA ALA A 145 7.16 9.67 -11.92
C ALA A 145 7.78 8.27 -11.89
N TYR A 146 7.75 7.63 -10.71
CA TYR A 146 8.30 6.31 -10.46
C TYR A 146 7.37 5.48 -9.57
N LEU A 147 7.32 4.18 -9.83
CA LEU A 147 6.46 3.24 -9.11
C LEU A 147 7.21 1.93 -8.83
N SER A 148 6.97 1.31 -7.69
CA SER A 148 7.48 -0.03 -7.39
C SER A 148 6.57 -1.11 -7.99
N LEU A 149 7.20 -2.17 -8.52
CA LEU A 149 6.52 -3.34 -9.07
C LEU A 149 6.76 -4.58 -8.21
N ASP A 150 5.85 -5.54 -8.29
CA ASP A 150 6.04 -6.87 -7.72
C ASP A 150 7.17 -7.59 -8.46
N GLN A 151 8.27 -7.84 -7.75
CA GLN A 151 9.48 -8.43 -8.34
C GLN A 151 9.37 -9.95 -8.47
N ASN A 152 8.58 -10.56 -7.58
CA ASN A 152 8.59 -12.00 -7.39
C ASN A 152 7.35 -12.65 -7.99
N ARG A 153 6.43 -11.86 -8.56
CA ARG A 153 5.18 -12.37 -9.10
C ARG A 153 4.79 -11.65 -10.37
N VAL A 154 4.32 -12.44 -11.33
CA VAL A 154 3.66 -11.95 -12.54
C VAL A 154 2.35 -12.70 -12.73
N ARG A 155 1.37 -12.01 -13.31
CA ARG A 155 0.12 -12.64 -13.73
C ARG A 155 0.31 -13.19 -15.14
N ILE A 156 -0.04 -14.45 -15.38
CA ILE A 156 0.24 -15.12 -16.67
C ILE A 156 -0.97 -15.17 -17.59
N ASN A 157 -2.20 -15.11 -17.07
CA ASN A 157 -3.38 -14.94 -17.90
C ASN A 157 -3.50 -13.47 -18.35
N VAL A 158 -2.93 -13.17 -19.53
CA VAL A 158 -2.88 -11.83 -20.11
C VAL A 158 -4.23 -11.44 -20.70
N ASP A 159 -5.11 -10.89 -19.86
CA ASP A 159 -6.46 -10.51 -20.26
C ASP A 159 -6.93 -9.23 -19.53
N ASN A 160 -8.17 -8.81 -19.81
CA ASN A 160 -8.77 -7.63 -19.17
C ASN A 160 -9.66 -7.98 -17.97
N SER A 161 -9.65 -9.22 -17.49
CA SER A 161 -10.39 -9.58 -16.28
C SER A 161 -9.75 -8.93 -15.07
N CYS A 162 -10.57 -8.24 -14.29
CA CYS A 162 -10.15 -7.54 -13.08
C CYS A 162 -11.18 -7.75 -11.99
N TYR A 163 -10.70 -7.81 -10.76
CA TYR A 163 -11.57 -7.73 -9.58
C TYR A 163 -11.85 -6.26 -9.30
N ARG A 164 -13.13 -5.89 -9.28
CA ARG A 164 -13.55 -4.50 -9.02
C ARG A 164 -14.07 -4.41 -7.58
N GLU A 165 -13.37 -3.63 -6.78
CA GLU A 165 -13.89 -3.16 -5.49
C GLU A 165 -14.51 -1.79 -5.71
N GLU A 166 -15.79 -1.63 -5.38
CA GLU A 166 -16.47 -0.32 -5.35
C GLU A 166 -16.30 0.40 -4.00
N ASP A 167 -15.48 -0.17 -3.11
CA ASP A 167 -15.02 0.49 -1.90
C ASP A 167 -14.18 1.71 -2.29
N THR A 168 -14.59 2.88 -1.83
CA THR A 168 -13.92 4.13 -2.16
C THR A 168 -13.49 4.85 -0.90
N TRP A 169 -12.45 5.66 -1.05
CA TRP A 169 -11.94 6.48 0.03
C TRP A 169 -12.03 7.94 -0.38
N PHE A 170 -12.45 8.78 0.55
CA PHE A 170 -12.54 10.21 0.31
C PHE A 170 -11.12 10.79 0.32
N GLY A 171 -10.73 11.44 -0.77
CA GLY A 171 -9.70 12.47 -0.71
C GLY A 171 -10.21 13.61 0.17
N SER A 172 -9.35 14.15 1.01
CA SER A 172 -9.72 15.30 1.85
C SER A 172 -9.47 16.58 1.07
N PRO A 173 -10.40 17.55 1.06
CA PRO A 173 -10.05 18.87 0.57
C PRO A 173 -8.98 19.46 1.48
N PHE A 174 -7.93 20.04 0.89
CA PHE A 174 -6.94 20.82 1.61
C PHE A 174 -6.80 22.16 0.90
N ASN A 175 -7.14 23.23 1.60
CA ASN A 175 -7.18 24.59 1.07
C ASN A 175 -6.30 25.56 1.87
N GLU A 176 -5.46 25.05 2.76
CA GLU A 176 -4.52 25.88 3.50
C GLU A 176 -3.34 26.27 2.59
N ASP A 177 -2.82 27.47 2.81
CA ASP A 177 -1.57 27.89 2.23
C ASP A 177 -0.42 27.18 2.95
N ILE A 178 0.29 26.30 2.21
CA ILE A 178 1.42 25.55 2.76
C ILE A 178 2.49 26.49 3.34
N SER A 179 2.67 27.69 2.79
CA SER A 179 3.64 28.65 3.30
C SER A 179 3.32 29.10 4.73
N GLU A 180 2.04 29.13 5.11
CA GLU A 180 1.56 29.59 6.41
C GLU A 180 1.54 28.49 7.49
N ILE A 181 1.63 27.20 7.11
CA ILE A 181 1.63 26.08 8.06
C ILE A 181 2.82 26.20 9.04
N ALA A 182 2.58 26.15 10.35
CA ALA A 182 3.67 26.24 11.30
C ALA A 182 4.59 25.00 11.27
N ASP A 183 5.91 25.23 11.38
CA ASP A 183 6.88 24.16 11.65
C ASP A 183 6.56 23.49 12.99
N GLY A 184 6.57 22.17 13.02
CA GLY A 184 6.19 21.44 14.21
C GLY A 184 5.87 19.97 13.96
N VAL A 185 5.47 19.30 15.02
CA VAL A 185 5.01 17.91 14.98
C VAL A 185 3.58 17.86 15.48
N SER A 186 2.72 17.23 14.70
CA SER A 186 1.34 16.91 15.05
C SER A 186 1.22 15.41 15.30
N HIS A 187 0.57 15.03 16.39
CA HIS A 187 0.39 13.65 16.80
C HIS A 187 -1.10 13.35 16.85
N LEU A 188 -1.62 12.69 15.81
CA LEU A 188 -3.02 12.29 15.76
C LEU A 188 -3.17 10.86 16.26
N ARG A 189 -4.22 10.62 17.04
CA ARG A 189 -4.56 9.33 17.64
C ARG A 189 -6.06 9.12 17.51
N PRO A 190 -6.55 7.88 17.33
CA PRO A 190 -7.98 7.63 17.43
C PRO A 190 -8.52 7.97 18.83
N PRO A 191 -9.84 8.14 18.98
CA PRO A 191 -10.45 8.41 20.27
C PRO A 191 -10.18 7.29 21.28
N SER A 192 -9.72 7.65 22.48
CA SER A 192 -9.33 6.71 23.54
C SER A 192 -10.52 5.98 24.18
N ASP A 193 -11.74 6.46 23.95
CA ASP A 193 -12.97 5.88 24.47
C ASP A 193 -13.48 4.69 23.65
N LEU A 194 -12.86 4.39 22.51
CA LEU A 194 -13.21 3.26 21.65
C LEU A 194 -12.47 1.99 22.07
N ASP A 195 -13.19 0.87 22.02
CA ASP A 195 -12.58 -0.45 22.18
C ASP A 195 -11.84 -0.91 20.91
N ALA A 196 -11.11 -2.02 21.03
CA ALA A 196 -10.32 -2.58 19.94
C ALA A 196 -11.15 -2.95 18.70
N HIS A 197 -12.41 -3.35 18.87
CA HIS A 197 -13.28 -3.71 17.75
C HIS A 197 -13.66 -2.47 16.93
N HIS A 198 -14.06 -1.39 17.61
CA HIS A 198 -14.38 -0.12 16.97
C HIS A 198 -13.14 0.52 16.30
N LEU A 199 -11.96 0.42 16.92
CA LEU A 199 -10.71 0.89 16.33
C LEU A 199 -10.34 0.12 15.07
N ASP A 200 -10.46 -1.21 15.11
CA ASP A 200 -10.23 -2.05 13.93
C ASP A 200 -11.18 -1.69 12.79
N PHE A 201 -12.47 -1.58 13.09
CA PHE A 201 -13.50 -1.40 12.07
C PHE A 201 -13.52 0.01 11.47
N PHE A 202 -13.39 1.05 12.29
CA PHE A 202 -13.54 2.44 11.84
C PHE A 202 -12.22 3.16 11.55
N PHE A 203 -11.13 2.72 12.17
CA PHE A 203 -9.81 3.33 12.01
C PHE A 203 -8.81 2.39 11.32
N ASN A 204 -9.25 1.21 10.84
CA ASN A 204 -8.40 0.19 10.24
C ASN A 204 -7.19 -0.12 11.14
N ASP A 205 -7.47 -0.25 12.44
CA ASP A 205 -6.49 -0.47 13.50
C ASP A 205 -5.34 0.57 13.49
N ALA A 206 -5.62 1.81 13.07
CA ALA A 206 -4.65 2.90 13.19
C ALA A 206 -4.31 3.11 14.66
N TYR A 207 -3.02 3.10 14.97
CA TYR A 207 -2.51 3.49 16.28
C TYR A 207 -2.23 4.98 16.33
N ALA A 208 -1.59 5.50 15.28
CA ALA A 208 -1.11 6.87 15.21
C ALA A 208 -0.94 7.34 13.77
N LEU A 209 -1.14 8.65 13.56
CA LEU A 209 -0.62 9.37 12.40
C LEU A 209 0.22 10.53 12.93
N ASP A 210 1.54 10.42 12.79
CA ASP A 210 2.45 11.48 13.18
C ASP A 210 2.87 12.27 11.95
N ILE A 211 2.78 13.60 12.03
CA ILE A 211 3.08 14.52 10.92
C ILE A 211 4.09 15.54 11.39
N CYS A 212 5.06 15.87 10.54
CA CYS A 212 6.06 16.89 10.82
C CYS A 212 6.21 17.85 9.64
N TRP A 213 6.18 19.14 9.95
CA TRP A 213 6.63 20.21 9.06
C TRP A 213 7.96 20.77 9.54
N SER A 214 8.84 21.06 8.59
CA SER A 214 10.10 21.76 8.86
C SER A 214 10.52 22.59 7.67
N THR A 215 10.99 23.81 7.92
CA THR A 215 11.44 24.73 6.88
C THR A 215 12.96 24.88 6.92
N LYS A 216 13.60 24.82 5.74
CA LYS A 216 15.04 25.10 5.58
C LYS A 216 15.27 25.92 4.31
N GLY A 217 15.57 27.20 4.50
CA GLY A 217 15.65 28.15 3.39
C GLY A 217 14.28 28.26 2.72
N ASP A 218 14.25 28.17 1.40
CA ASP A 218 13.02 28.29 0.61
C ASP A 218 12.26 26.96 0.45
N ILE A 219 12.70 25.90 1.13
CA ILE A 219 12.07 24.57 1.06
C ILE A 219 11.38 24.25 2.38
N LYS A 220 10.09 23.93 2.28
CA LYS A 220 9.27 23.42 3.37
C LYS A 220 9.04 21.93 3.20
N SER A 221 9.47 21.12 4.16
CA SER A 221 9.35 19.66 4.10
C SER A 221 8.17 19.17 4.94
N PHE A 222 7.36 18.31 4.34
CA PHE A 222 6.30 17.53 4.98
C PHE A 222 6.77 16.09 5.16
N GLN A 223 6.52 15.51 6.33
CA GLN A 223 6.69 14.09 6.57
C GLN A 223 5.51 13.54 7.36
N ALA A 224 5.04 12.34 7.01
CA ALA A 224 3.95 11.66 7.72
C ALA A 224 4.28 10.18 7.94
N LEU A 225 3.93 9.64 9.12
CA LEU A 225 4.09 8.23 9.50
C LEU A 225 2.76 7.67 10.04
N GLU A 226 2.25 6.63 9.40
CA GLU A 226 1.10 5.86 9.89
C GLU A 226 1.58 4.61 10.63
N PHE A 227 1.28 4.55 11.92
CA PHE A 227 1.44 3.35 12.72
C PHE A 227 0.10 2.64 12.83
N LYS A 228 0.11 1.33 12.61
CA LYS A 228 -1.01 0.44 12.91
C LYS A 228 -0.83 -0.23 14.27
N GLY A 229 -1.88 -0.86 14.80
CA GLY A 229 -1.84 -1.61 16.05
C GLY A 229 -0.90 -2.82 16.00
N PRO A 230 -0.51 -3.39 17.16
CA PRO A 230 0.52 -4.43 17.26
C PRO A 230 0.21 -5.74 16.53
N LYS A 231 -1.05 -6.01 16.19
CA LYS A 231 -1.42 -7.21 15.42
C LYS A 231 -1.05 -7.10 13.94
N ASN A 232 -0.77 -5.89 13.44
CA ASN A 232 -0.37 -5.67 12.05
C ASN A 232 1.11 -5.98 11.89
N ILE A 233 1.37 -7.19 11.42
CA ILE A 233 2.71 -7.69 11.17
C ILE A 233 2.79 -8.28 9.77
N ILE A 234 3.99 -8.24 9.20
CA ILE A 234 4.31 -8.96 7.97
C ILE A 234 5.52 -9.87 8.21
N GLN A 235 5.54 -11.00 7.51
CA GLN A 235 6.70 -11.88 7.47
C GLN A 235 7.54 -11.54 6.23
N MET A 236 8.82 -11.24 6.42
CA MET A 236 9.74 -10.91 5.34
C MET A 236 11.13 -11.48 5.66
N ASN A 237 11.72 -12.24 4.72
CA ASN A 237 13.06 -12.84 4.88
C ASN A 237 13.25 -13.61 6.20
N GLY A 238 12.22 -14.31 6.68
CA GLY A 238 12.26 -15.06 7.94
C GLY A 238 12.15 -14.22 9.22
N GLY A 239 11.90 -12.91 9.11
CA GLY A 239 11.66 -12.01 10.24
C GLY A 239 10.22 -11.48 10.29
N THR A 240 9.77 -11.13 11.48
CA THR A 240 8.49 -10.44 11.73
C THR A 240 8.73 -8.94 11.81
N PHE A 241 7.95 -8.16 11.07
CA PHE A 241 8.07 -6.70 11.04
C PHE A 241 6.72 -6.02 11.16
N HIS A 242 6.70 -4.84 11.76
CA HIS A 242 5.57 -3.90 11.70
C HIS A 242 5.78 -2.93 10.54
N PRO A 243 4.90 -2.95 9.52
CA PRO A 243 4.95 -1.96 8.44
C PRO A 243 4.40 -0.62 8.92
N VAL A 244 5.15 0.45 8.63
CA VAL A 244 4.78 1.83 8.90
C VAL A 244 4.81 2.57 7.57
N ARG A 245 3.66 3.09 7.11
CA ARG A 245 3.62 3.87 5.88
C ARG A 245 4.22 5.24 6.14
N TYR A 246 5.05 5.69 5.21
CA TYR A 246 5.78 6.94 5.29
C TYR A 246 5.56 7.76 4.02
N VAL A 247 5.28 9.05 4.17
CA VAL A 247 5.25 10.02 3.08
C VAL A 247 6.26 11.12 3.38
N HIS A 248 6.98 11.56 2.35
CA HIS A 248 7.84 12.75 2.37
C HIS A 248 7.54 13.63 1.17
N ALA A 249 7.46 14.95 1.39
CA ALA A 249 7.31 15.91 0.32
C ALA A 249 8.10 17.19 0.61
N GLU A 250 8.59 17.84 -0.45
CA GLU A 250 9.32 19.09 -0.40
C GLU A 250 8.58 20.15 -1.22
N TYR A 251 8.07 21.16 -0.52
CA TYR A 251 7.38 22.31 -1.10
C TYR A 251 8.37 23.45 -1.32
N ASP A 252 8.40 23.97 -2.54
CA ASP A 252 9.19 25.13 -2.92
C ASP A 252 8.37 26.40 -2.65
N LEU A 253 8.78 27.20 -1.66
CA LEU A 253 8.07 28.41 -1.24
C LEU A 253 8.07 29.52 -2.30
N ILE A 254 9.03 29.48 -3.24
CA ILE A 254 9.12 30.48 -4.31
C ILE A 254 8.19 30.10 -5.46
N LYS A 255 8.15 28.82 -5.82
CA LYS A 255 7.31 28.31 -6.92
C LYS A 255 5.87 27.97 -6.51
N SER A 256 5.63 27.84 -5.21
CA SER A 256 4.34 27.46 -4.64
C SER A 256 3.85 26.07 -5.08
N GLU A 257 4.78 25.14 -5.28
CA GLU A 257 4.51 23.75 -5.70
C GLU A 257 5.41 22.76 -4.96
N PHE A 258 5.00 21.49 -4.88
CA PHE A 258 5.90 20.44 -4.44
C PHE A 258 6.88 20.10 -5.56
N ARG A 259 8.17 20.11 -5.26
CA ARG A 259 9.27 19.72 -6.17
C ARG A 259 9.64 18.24 -6.08
N HIS A 260 9.24 17.61 -4.99
CA HIS A 260 9.51 16.21 -4.67
C HIS A 260 8.42 15.69 -3.75
N PHE A 261 7.91 14.50 -4.05
CA PHE A 261 6.91 13.80 -3.24
C PHE A 261 7.12 12.29 -3.41
N ASP A 262 7.40 11.60 -2.31
CA ASP A 262 7.56 10.16 -2.30
C ASP A 262 6.82 9.50 -1.14
N GLY A 263 6.63 8.20 -1.29
CA GLY A 263 6.09 7.34 -0.26
C GLY A 263 6.86 6.05 -0.16
N ALA A 264 6.97 5.54 1.06
CA ALA A 264 7.68 4.31 1.37
C ALA A 264 6.95 3.52 2.46
N THR A 265 7.33 2.26 2.63
CA THR A 265 7.00 1.47 3.82
C THR A 265 8.26 1.21 4.61
N GLN A 266 8.25 1.61 5.87
CA GLN A 266 9.30 1.36 6.84
C GLN A 266 8.95 0.09 7.64
N TYR A 267 9.85 -0.89 7.64
CA TYR A 267 9.67 -2.16 8.33
C TYR A 267 10.49 -2.14 9.61
N HIS A 268 9.78 -2.09 10.73
CA HIS A 268 10.35 -2.08 12.07
C HIS A 268 10.33 -3.47 12.67
N THR A 269 11.39 -3.89 13.36
CA THR A 269 11.28 -5.06 14.25
C THR A 269 10.28 -4.76 15.38
N PRO A 270 9.77 -5.78 16.10
CA PRO A 270 8.88 -5.56 17.24
C PRO A 270 9.45 -4.56 18.26
N GLU A 271 10.75 -4.64 18.55
CA GLU A 271 11.43 -3.75 19.50
C GLU A 271 11.51 -2.31 18.95
N GLU A 272 11.90 -2.15 17.68
CA GLU A 272 11.96 -0.84 17.04
C GLU A 272 10.60 -0.17 16.95
N TYR A 273 9.55 -0.95 16.66
CA TYR A 273 8.18 -0.46 16.54
C TYR A 273 7.65 0.08 17.87
N LEU A 274 7.85 -0.66 18.97
CA LEU A 274 7.42 -0.23 20.31
C LEU A 274 8.09 1.08 20.72
N VAL A 275 9.39 1.24 20.45
CA VAL A 275 10.09 2.49 20.75
C VAL A 275 9.65 3.62 19.81
N ARG A 276 9.47 3.32 18.51
CA ARG A 276 9.21 4.36 17.51
C ARG A 276 7.79 4.92 17.56
N ARG A 277 6.78 4.10 17.84
CA ARG A 277 5.36 4.53 17.85
C ARG A 277 5.01 5.47 19.00
N ASP A 278 5.75 5.35 20.11
CA ASP A 278 5.53 6.08 21.37
C ASP A 278 6.51 7.26 21.52
N SER A 279 7.41 7.45 20.54
CA SER A 279 8.38 8.55 20.54
C SER A 279 7.98 9.68 19.60
N ASN A 280 8.49 10.88 19.89
CA ASN A 280 8.31 12.04 19.00
C ASN A 280 8.95 11.76 17.62
N PHE A 281 8.37 12.33 16.56
CA PHE A 281 8.89 12.21 15.19
C PHE A 281 10.41 12.48 15.07
N ARG A 282 10.94 13.39 15.90
CA ARG A 282 12.36 13.73 15.97
C ARG A 282 13.19 12.82 16.89
N HIS A 283 12.72 11.61 17.21
CA HIS A 283 13.37 10.63 18.09
C HIS A 283 14.88 10.51 17.83
N ASN A 284 15.26 10.25 16.57
CA ASN A 284 16.66 10.03 16.19
C ASN A 284 17.58 11.26 16.31
N VAL A 285 17.00 12.46 16.51
CA VAL A 285 17.76 13.69 16.76
C VAL A 285 18.06 13.85 18.25
N LYS A 286 17.18 13.35 19.12
CA LYS A 286 17.23 13.56 20.58
C LYS A 286 17.79 12.36 21.34
N GLU A 287 17.60 11.15 20.83
CA GLU A 287 17.90 9.91 21.53
C GLU A 287 19.25 9.28 21.14
N LYS A 288 19.85 8.56 22.10
CA LYS A 288 21.11 7.83 21.88
C LYS A 288 20.92 6.60 20.98
N ILE A 289 19.73 6.00 21.00
CA ILE A 289 19.39 4.85 20.17
C ILE A 289 18.80 5.37 18.86
N LYS A 290 19.51 5.16 17.76
CA LYS A 290 19.04 5.54 16.42
C LYS A 290 18.32 4.36 15.77
N ILE A 291 17.03 4.53 15.49
CA ILE A 291 16.23 3.52 14.79
C ILE A 291 16.33 3.80 13.29
N LYS A 292 16.80 2.82 12.52
CA LYS A 292 16.92 2.91 11.05
C LYS A 292 16.20 1.71 10.43
N PRO A 293 14.87 1.78 10.33
CA PRO A 293 14.10 0.66 9.79
C PRO A 293 14.49 0.40 8.34
N LYS A 294 14.32 -0.84 7.88
CA LYS A 294 14.43 -1.14 6.46
C LYS A 294 13.29 -0.40 5.75
N SER A 295 13.62 0.49 4.83
CA SER A 295 12.64 1.27 4.07
C SER A 295 12.61 0.79 2.63
N LEU A 296 11.41 0.46 2.12
CA LEU A 296 11.19 0.17 0.71
C LEU A 296 10.34 1.30 0.12
N LYS A 297 10.87 1.98 -0.88
CA LYS A 297 10.14 3.05 -1.56
C LYS A 297 9.02 2.45 -2.41
N SER A 298 7.86 3.08 -2.37
CA SER A 298 6.65 2.65 -3.06
C SER A 298 6.46 3.45 -4.35
N PHE A 299 6.56 4.78 -4.25
CA PHE A 299 6.44 5.68 -5.39
C PHE A 299 7.31 6.91 -5.18
N LYS A 300 7.55 7.66 -6.25
CA LYS A 300 8.23 8.96 -6.22
C LYS A 300 7.76 9.81 -7.40
N LEU A 301 7.47 11.07 -7.14
CA LEU A 301 7.15 12.10 -8.10
C LEU A 301 8.16 13.24 -7.89
N ASN A 302 8.96 13.53 -8.92
CA ASN A 302 9.85 14.69 -8.93
C ASN A 302 9.36 15.69 -9.98
N GLY A 303 9.59 16.98 -9.76
CA GLY A 303 9.11 18.03 -10.66
C GLY A 303 7.89 18.74 -10.08
N SER A 304 7.02 19.28 -10.93
CA SER A 304 5.91 20.15 -10.49
C SER A 304 4.71 19.34 -10.01
N VAL A 305 4.61 19.09 -8.71
CA VAL A 305 3.47 18.40 -8.08
C VAL A 305 2.57 19.43 -7.39
N SER A 306 1.30 19.48 -7.79
CA SER A 306 0.32 20.38 -7.19
C SER A 306 -0.04 19.96 -5.76
N VAL A 307 -0.54 20.92 -4.97
CA VAL A 307 -1.07 20.64 -3.62
C VAL A 307 -2.21 19.62 -3.69
N GLU A 308 -3.10 19.76 -4.67
CA GLU A 308 -4.22 18.82 -4.88
C GLU A 308 -3.72 17.38 -5.12
N THR A 309 -2.74 17.20 -6.01
CA THR A 309 -2.14 15.88 -6.27
C THR A 309 -1.49 15.30 -5.03
N TRP A 310 -0.73 16.11 -4.28
CA TRP A 310 -0.11 15.67 -3.03
C TRP A 310 -1.14 15.25 -1.98
N THR A 311 -2.19 16.05 -1.77
CA THR A 311 -3.26 15.76 -0.80
C THR A 311 -4.05 14.51 -1.20
N GLU A 312 -4.43 14.38 -2.48
CA GLU A 312 -5.20 13.24 -2.98
C GLU A 312 -4.41 11.94 -2.84
N LEU A 313 -3.17 11.91 -3.33
CA LEU A 313 -2.34 10.71 -3.25
C LEU A 313 -1.94 10.38 -1.81
N SER A 314 -1.68 11.37 -0.95
CA SER A 314 -1.44 11.11 0.48
C SER A 314 -2.67 10.49 1.15
N SER A 315 -3.87 11.02 0.87
CA SER A 315 -5.13 10.48 1.39
C SER A 315 -5.35 9.03 0.96
N HIS A 316 -5.05 8.70 -0.30
CA HIS A 316 -5.18 7.34 -0.82
C HIS A 316 -4.05 6.41 -0.38
N PHE A 317 -2.84 6.92 -0.14
CA PHE A 317 -1.73 6.12 0.37
C PHE A 317 -1.98 5.68 1.83
N PHE A 318 -2.57 6.56 2.64
CA PHE A 318 -3.04 6.27 4.00
C PHE A 318 -4.52 5.84 4.05
N ALA A 319 -5.04 5.24 2.98
CA ALA A 319 -6.46 4.93 2.91
C ALA A 319 -6.96 4.04 4.07
N SER A 320 -8.25 4.22 4.39
CA SER A 320 -8.94 3.62 5.53
C SER A 320 -8.45 4.09 6.91
N ASN A 321 -7.58 5.10 6.98
CA ASN A 321 -7.20 5.76 8.23
C ASN A 321 -7.81 7.18 8.30
N PRO A 322 -8.89 7.39 9.08
CA PRO A 322 -9.55 8.69 9.18
C PRO A 322 -8.66 9.82 9.71
N LEU A 323 -7.52 9.51 10.36
CA LEU A 323 -6.61 10.54 10.88
C LEU A 323 -5.98 11.37 9.76
N ILE A 324 -5.78 10.82 8.55
CA ILE A 324 -5.28 11.63 7.42
C ILE A 324 -6.34 12.63 6.96
N HIS A 325 -7.61 12.26 7.08
CA HIS A 325 -8.71 13.16 6.79
C HIS A 325 -8.86 14.23 7.87
N GLU A 326 -8.76 13.85 9.14
CA GLU A 326 -8.69 14.79 10.26
C GLU A 326 -7.58 15.83 10.05
N TYR A 327 -6.40 15.37 9.63
CA TYR A 327 -5.29 16.27 9.37
C TYR A 327 -5.59 17.33 8.30
N PHE A 328 -6.14 16.93 7.16
CA PHE A 328 -6.37 17.85 6.05
C PHE A 328 -7.63 18.73 6.20
N SER A 329 -8.64 18.26 6.93
CA SER A 329 -9.94 18.93 7.02
C SER A 329 -10.27 19.49 8.40
N GLY A 330 -9.45 19.21 9.41
CA GLY A 330 -9.69 19.59 10.82
C GLY A 330 -10.71 18.71 11.55
N GLY A 331 -11.24 17.65 10.93
CA GLY A 331 -12.20 16.75 11.56
C GLY A 331 -12.36 15.41 10.85
N TYR A 332 -13.08 14.48 11.47
CA TYR A 332 -13.40 13.19 10.84
C TYR A 332 -14.42 13.34 9.71
N PRO A 333 -14.46 12.39 8.77
CA PRO A 333 -15.55 12.32 7.80
C PRO A 333 -16.93 12.34 8.50
N PRO A 334 -17.94 13.06 7.97
CA PRO A 334 -19.23 13.23 8.63
C PRO A 334 -19.90 11.91 9.03
N TYR A 335 -19.84 10.89 8.16
CA TYR A 335 -20.41 9.57 8.46
C TYR A 335 -19.76 8.91 9.69
N LEU A 336 -18.47 9.15 9.91
CA LEU A 336 -17.75 8.60 11.05
C LEU A 336 -18.15 9.35 12.32
N VAL A 337 -18.26 10.68 12.27
CA VAL A 337 -18.76 11.49 13.39
C VAL A 337 -20.12 10.97 13.87
N ASP A 338 -21.09 10.86 12.96
CA ASP A 338 -22.44 10.35 13.26
C ASP A 338 -22.43 8.94 13.88
N THR A 339 -21.51 8.10 13.42
CA THR A 339 -21.37 6.72 13.89
C THR A 339 -20.81 6.69 15.30
N LEU A 340 -19.75 7.47 15.57
CA LEU A 340 -19.13 7.55 16.88
C LEU A 340 -20.09 8.11 17.94
N GLU A 341 -20.91 9.12 17.59
CA GLU A 341 -21.96 9.63 18.46
C GLU A 341 -22.99 8.55 18.84
N LYS A 342 -23.42 7.72 17.88
CA LYS A 342 -24.34 6.61 18.13
C LYS A 342 -23.72 5.53 19.04
N ILE A 343 -22.45 5.22 18.85
CA ILE A 343 -21.71 4.26 19.70
C ILE A 343 -21.67 4.79 21.13
N ARG A 344 -21.24 6.03 21.32
CA ARG A 344 -21.17 6.70 22.64
C ARG A 344 -22.53 6.75 23.33
N ALA A 345 -23.59 7.09 22.59
CA ALA A 345 -24.95 7.14 23.12
C ALA A 345 -25.48 5.77 23.56
N ARG A 346 -25.06 4.68 22.90
CA ARG A 346 -25.41 3.30 23.32
C ARG A 346 -24.65 2.88 24.57
N SER A 347 -23.35 3.16 24.63
CA SER A 347 -22.53 2.87 25.81
C SER A 347 -23.06 3.59 27.06
N ALA A 348 -23.47 4.85 26.91
CA ALA A 348 -24.06 5.65 27.99
C ALA A 348 -25.44 5.17 28.48
N LYS A 349 -26.17 4.37 27.68
CA LYS A 349 -27.45 3.76 28.10
C LYS A 349 -27.27 2.41 28.79
N ASN A 350 -26.12 1.77 28.59
CA ASN A 350 -25.77 0.46 29.15
C ASN A 350 -24.92 0.58 30.43
N THR A 351 -24.60 1.81 30.84
CA THR A 351 -24.01 2.17 32.14
C THR A 351 -25.09 2.79 33.02
#